data_AF-A0A843SG07-F1
#
_entry.id   AF-A0A843SG07-F1
#
_cell.length_a   1.000
_cell.length_b   1.000
_cell.length_c   1.000
_cell.angle_alpha   90.00
_cell.angle_beta   90.00
_cell.angle_gamma   90.00
#
_symmetry.space_group_name_H-M   'P 1'
#
loop_
_entity.id
_entity.type
_entity.pdbx_description
1 polymer ?
#
loop_
_entity_poly.entity_id
_entity_poly.type
_entity_poly.pdbx_seq_one_letter_code
_entity_poly.pdbx_strand_id
1 'polypeptide(L)'
;MNKRLVERSNDFLSAVRRLEEALAQPENSFLRDATIQRFEFTYELAWKAIKLWLETKDIVVLNAKDTLQAALDQGVLADGNGWSQLHRMRNLTSHTYDEAQAIVIYRFIKDEGVQLFAQLAETVRAWTS
;
A
#
# COMPACT_ATOMS: atom_id res chain seq x y z
N MET A 1 -0.47 -22.19 7.91
CA MET A 1 -0.38 -21.00 7.05
C MET A 1 1.01 -20.91 6.43
N ASN A 2 1.17 -20.40 5.20
CA ASN A 2 2.47 -20.19 4.56
C ASN A 2 3.30 -19.18 5.40
N LYS A 3 4.45 -19.58 5.95
CA LYS A 3 5.30 -18.73 6.81
C LYS A 3 5.65 -17.38 6.17
N ARG A 4 5.94 -17.38 4.85
CA ARG A 4 6.28 -16.17 4.10
C ARG A 4 5.10 -15.21 4.01
N LEU A 5 3.87 -15.73 3.88
CA LEU A 5 2.66 -14.93 3.88
C LEU A 5 2.46 -14.25 5.23
N VAL A 6 2.59 -14.99 6.34
CA VAL A 6 2.43 -14.43 7.69
C VAL A 6 3.46 -13.32 7.96
N GLU A 7 4.74 -13.56 7.64
CA GLU A 7 5.81 -12.56 7.80
C GLU A 7 5.51 -11.29 6.97
N ARG A 8 5.16 -11.45 5.69
CA ARG A 8 4.87 -10.30 4.81
C ARG A 8 3.61 -9.55 5.22
N SER A 9 2.59 -10.26 5.70
CA SER A 9 1.37 -9.66 6.26
C SER A 9 1.70 -8.80 7.48
N ASN A 10 2.51 -9.31 8.41
CA ASN A 10 2.94 -8.55 9.59
C ASN A 10 3.78 -7.32 9.21
N ASP A 11 4.67 -7.44 8.23
CA ASP A 11 5.43 -6.30 7.70
C ASP A 11 4.48 -5.22 7.16
N PHE A 12 3.48 -5.61 6.35
CA PHE A 12 2.50 -4.69 5.80
C PHE A 12 1.68 -4.01 6.91
N LEU A 13 1.14 -4.76 7.88
CA LEU A 13 0.38 -4.19 8.99
C LEU A 13 1.19 -3.17 9.80
N SER A 14 2.47 -3.48 10.06
CA SER A 14 3.40 -2.56 10.72
C SER A 14 3.66 -1.31 9.88
N ALA A 15 3.79 -1.45 8.56
CA ALA A 15 3.98 -0.33 7.64
C ALA A 15 2.78 0.62 7.61
N VAL A 16 1.55 0.09 7.57
CA VAL A 16 0.32 0.90 7.63
C VAL A 16 0.28 1.72 8.91
N ARG A 17 0.49 1.10 10.07
CA ARG A 17 0.52 1.81 11.36
C ARG A 17 1.56 2.94 11.36
N ARG A 18 2.76 2.69 10.84
CA ARG A 18 3.83 3.70 10.78
C ARG A 18 3.52 4.84 9.81
N LEU A 19 2.76 4.58 8.76
CA LEU A 19 2.26 5.60 7.84
C LEU A 19 1.22 6.49 8.55
N GLU A 20 0.28 5.89 9.27
CA GLU A 20 -0.70 6.61 10.09
C GLU A 20 -0.02 7.48 11.16
N GLU A 21 0.97 6.93 11.88
CA GLU A 21 1.78 7.67 12.86
C GLU A 21 2.46 8.89 12.25
N ALA A 22 3.00 8.78 11.01
CA ALA A 22 3.62 9.91 10.32
C ALA A 22 2.60 10.97 9.91
N LEU A 23 1.42 10.57 9.43
CA LEU A 23 0.34 11.50 9.05
C LEU A 23 -0.29 12.22 10.25
N ALA A 24 -0.18 11.65 11.46
CA ALA A 24 -0.62 12.28 12.70
C ALA A 24 0.33 13.40 13.19
N GLN A 25 1.55 13.48 12.67
CA GLN A 25 2.50 14.54 13.02
C GLN A 25 2.23 15.83 12.21
N PRO A 26 2.59 17.01 12.73
CA PRO A 26 2.45 18.27 12.00
C PRO A 26 3.27 18.28 10.71
N GLU A 27 2.62 18.62 9.58
CA GLU A 27 3.26 18.67 8.26
C GLU A 27 4.42 19.69 8.23
N ASN A 28 5.57 19.24 7.72
CA ASN A 28 6.66 20.06 7.23
C ASN A 28 7.34 19.30 6.07
N SER A 29 8.33 19.92 5.40
CA SER A 29 9.02 19.30 4.25
C SER A 29 9.65 17.95 4.60
N PHE A 30 10.36 17.84 5.73
CA PHE A 30 10.97 16.57 6.16
C PHE A 30 9.93 15.48 6.45
N LEU A 31 8.82 15.85 7.10
CA LEU A 31 7.75 14.89 7.38
C LEU A 31 7.04 14.48 6.09
N ARG A 32 6.89 15.38 5.12
CA ARG A 32 6.34 15.09 3.80
C ARG A 32 7.18 14.04 3.09
N ASP A 33 8.50 14.25 3.02
CA ASP A 33 9.43 13.30 2.40
C ASP A 33 9.40 11.95 3.10
N ALA A 34 9.42 11.95 4.44
CA ALA A 34 9.31 10.73 5.22
C ALA A 34 7.98 10.00 4.96
N THR A 35 6.87 10.74 4.85
CA THR A 35 5.54 10.17 4.58
C THR A 35 5.48 9.56 3.18
N ILE A 36 6.05 10.23 2.17
CA ILE A 36 6.15 9.70 0.80
C ILE A 36 6.96 8.41 0.79
N GLN A 37 8.11 8.39 1.46
CA GLN A 37 8.93 7.18 1.59
C GLN A 37 8.15 6.04 2.29
N ARG A 38 7.36 6.37 3.31
CA ARG A 38 6.47 5.41 4.00
C ARG A 38 5.40 4.86 3.09
N PHE A 39 4.79 5.70 2.30
CA PHE A 39 3.82 5.30 1.30
C PHE A 39 4.42 4.32 0.28
N GLU A 40 5.62 4.59 -0.24
CA GLU A 40 6.28 3.70 -1.21
C GLU A 40 6.49 2.29 -0.67
N PHE A 41 7.07 2.15 0.52
CA PHE A 41 7.31 0.81 1.07
C PHE A 41 6.01 0.15 1.53
N THR A 42 5.01 0.92 1.98
CA THR A 42 3.69 0.37 2.37
C THR A 42 2.99 -0.21 1.14
N TYR A 43 3.05 0.50 0.01
CA TYR A 43 2.59 -0.01 -1.28
C TYR A 43 3.30 -1.30 -1.67
N GLU A 44 4.64 -1.30 -1.58
CA GLU A 44 5.47 -2.45 -1.95
C GLU A 44 5.13 -3.69 -1.13
N LEU A 45 4.89 -3.50 0.17
CA LEU A 45 4.47 -4.57 1.08
C LEU A 45 3.05 -5.04 0.80
N ALA A 46 2.13 -4.13 0.48
CA ALA A 46 0.74 -4.44 0.18
C ALA A 46 0.63 -5.43 -0.99
N TRP A 47 1.18 -5.07 -2.16
CA TRP A 47 1.08 -5.94 -3.33
C TRP A 47 1.88 -7.24 -3.15
N LYS A 48 2.99 -7.24 -2.40
CA LYS A 48 3.72 -8.48 -2.07
C LYS A 48 2.94 -9.40 -1.14
N ALA A 49 2.21 -8.87 -0.16
CA ALA A 49 1.36 -9.66 0.72
C ALA A 49 0.21 -10.29 -0.09
N ILE A 50 -0.47 -9.49 -0.91
CA ILE A 50 -1.53 -9.95 -1.81
C ILE A 50 -1.02 -11.03 -2.76
N LYS A 51 0.15 -10.84 -3.38
CA LYS A 51 0.76 -11.83 -4.26
C LYS A 51 0.95 -13.17 -3.55
N LEU A 52 1.53 -13.17 -2.35
CA LEU A 52 1.71 -14.40 -1.57
C LEU A 52 0.37 -15.05 -1.19
N TRP A 53 -0.67 -14.26 -0.96
CA TRP A 53 -2.01 -14.77 -0.72
C TRP A 53 -2.60 -15.42 -1.98
N LEU A 54 -2.48 -14.78 -3.15
CA LEU A 54 -2.90 -15.32 -4.45
C LEU A 54 -2.20 -16.64 -4.78
N GLU A 55 -0.91 -16.76 -4.43
CA GLU A 55 -0.15 -18.01 -4.58
C GLU A 55 -0.78 -19.17 -3.77
N THR A 56 -1.43 -18.89 -2.62
CA THR A 56 -2.17 -19.93 -1.86
C THR A 56 -3.45 -20.40 -2.53
N LYS A 57 -3.87 -19.71 -3.60
CA LYS A 57 -5.03 -20.01 -4.45
C LYS A 57 -4.61 -20.50 -5.84
N ASP A 58 -3.34 -20.84 -6.02
CA ASP A 58 -2.74 -21.24 -7.30
C ASP A 58 -2.84 -20.15 -8.39
N ILE A 59 -2.99 -18.88 -8.00
CA ILE A 59 -3.02 -17.72 -8.91
C ILE A 59 -1.63 -17.11 -8.98
N VAL A 60 -1.01 -17.15 -10.16
CA VAL A 60 0.34 -16.63 -10.41
C VAL A 60 0.28 -15.26 -11.05
N VAL A 61 0.93 -14.27 -10.43
CA VAL A 61 1.03 -12.89 -10.91
C VAL A 61 2.49 -12.42 -10.95
N LEU A 62 2.83 -11.61 -11.94
CA LEU A 62 4.23 -11.26 -12.22
C LEU A 62 4.65 -9.93 -11.58
N ASN A 63 3.76 -8.95 -11.59
CA ASN A 63 4.05 -7.59 -11.15
C ASN A 63 2.91 -7.01 -10.29
N ALA A 64 3.13 -5.80 -9.76
CA ALA A 64 2.17 -5.15 -8.88
C ALA A 64 0.82 -4.86 -9.56
N LYS A 65 0.82 -4.46 -10.84
CA LYS A 65 -0.40 -4.18 -11.61
C LYS A 65 -1.26 -5.45 -11.74
N ASP A 66 -0.65 -6.55 -12.18
CA ASP A 66 -1.34 -7.85 -12.31
C ASP A 66 -1.86 -8.32 -10.95
N THR A 67 -1.08 -8.09 -9.89
CA THR A 67 -1.46 -8.45 -8.53
C THR A 67 -2.69 -7.70 -8.05
N LEU A 68 -2.75 -6.38 -8.28
CA LEU A 68 -3.91 -5.57 -7.90
C LEU A 68 -5.15 -5.96 -8.69
N GLN A 69 -5.01 -6.24 -10.00
CA GLN A 69 -6.12 -6.71 -10.83
C GLN A 69 -6.67 -8.04 -10.32
N ALA A 70 -5.80 -9.04 -10.11
CA ALA A 70 -6.23 -10.35 -9.60
C ALA A 70 -6.87 -10.23 -8.21
N ALA A 71 -6.40 -9.31 -7.36
CA ALA A 71 -6.97 -9.08 -6.04
C ALA A 71 -8.37 -8.45 -6.08
N LEU A 72 -8.65 -7.59 -7.08
CA LEU A 72 -9.99 -7.09 -7.34
C LEU A 72 -10.91 -8.23 -7.80
N ASP A 73 -10.43 -9.07 -8.73
CA ASP A 73 -11.20 -10.21 -9.25
C ASP A 73 -11.53 -11.24 -8.15
N GLN A 74 -10.64 -11.40 -7.17
CA GLN A 74 -10.84 -12.27 -6.00
C GLN A 74 -11.60 -11.59 -4.85
N GLY A 75 -11.99 -10.32 -4.97
CA GLY A 75 -12.72 -9.58 -3.94
C GLY A 75 -11.89 -9.22 -2.69
N VAL A 76 -10.56 -9.33 -2.76
CA VAL A 76 -9.65 -8.87 -1.69
C VAL A 76 -9.58 -7.34 -1.65
N LEU A 77 -9.65 -6.71 -2.83
CA LEU A 77 -9.74 -5.26 -2.98
C LEU A 77 -11.16 -4.92 -3.45
N ALA A 78 -11.77 -3.90 -2.85
CA ALA A 78 -13.13 -3.48 -3.21
C ALA A 78 -13.14 -2.27 -4.18
N ASP A 79 -12.24 -1.30 -3.96
CA ASP A 79 -12.21 -0.06 -4.74
C ASP A 79 -11.13 -0.08 -5.84
N GLY A 80 -11.49 -0.56 -7.03
CA GLY A 80 -10.57 -0.62 -8.17
C GLY A 80 -10.08 0.75 -8.64
N ASN A 81 -10.90 1.79 -8.52
CA ASN A 81 -10.52 3.15 -8.92
C ASN A 81 -9.50 3.72 -7.93
N GLY A 82 -9.76 3.59 -6.63
CA GLY A 82 -8.85 3.99 -5.57
C GLY A 82 -7.49 3.30 -5.69
N TRP A 83 -7.45 1.98 -5.88
CA TRP A 83 -6.20 1.24 -6.04
C TRP A 83 -5.46 1.55 -7.34
N SER A 84 -6.17 1.87 -8.42
CA SER A 84 -5.56 2.34 -9.67
C SER A 84 -4.91 3.71 -9.47
N GLN A 85 -5.58 4.63 -8.78
CA GLN A 85 -5.04 5.94 -8.45
C GLN A 85 -3.85 5.84 -7.49
N LEU A 86 -3.93 4.94 -6.50
CA LEU A 86 -2.84 4.66 -5.57
C LEU A 86 -1.59 4.15 -6.30
N HIS A 87 -1.75 3.21 -7.24
CA HIS A 87 -0.65 2.73 -8.09
C HIS A 87 -0.03 3.87 -8.91
N ARG A 88 -0.87 4.74 -9.49
CA ARG A 88 -0.39 5.92 -10.24
C ARG A 88 0.41 6.87 -9.35
N MET A 89 -0.10 7.19 -8.16
CA MET A 89 0.58 8.07 -7.20
C MET A 89 1.92 7.49 -6.76
N ARG A 90 2.00 6.17 -6.57
CA ARG A 90 3.28 5.49 -6.32
C ARG A 90 4.24 5.61 -7.49
N ASN A 91 3.79 5.52 -8.74
CA ASN A 91 4.73 5.67 -9.88
C ASN A 91 5.30 7.10 -9.95
N LEU A 92 4.51 8.10 -9.53
CA LEU A 92 4.95 9.50 -9.47
C LEU A 92 5.97 9.77 -8.36
N THR A 93 6.08 8.94 -7.32
CA THR A 93 7.05 9.17 -6.25
C THR A 93 8.50 9.13 -6.73
N SER A 94 8.78 8.37 -7.80
CA SER A 94 10.11 8.33 -8.43
C SER A 94 10.53 9.66 -9.10
N HIS A 95 9.60 10.60 -9.23
CA HIS A 95 9.80 11.92 -9.82
C HIS A 95 9.68 13.07 -8.81
N THR A 96 9.72 12.80 -7.50
CA THR A 96 9.53 13.78 -6.39
C THR A 96 10.61 14.84 -6.23
N TYR A 97 11.49 15.04 -7.23
CA TYR A 97 12.39 16.19 -7.25
C TYR A 97 11.64 17.54 -7.38
N ASP A 98 10.34 17.50 -7.72
CA ASP A 98 9.42 18.63 -7.76
C ASP A 98 8.59 18.73 -6.45
N GLU A 99 8.77 19.83 -5.70
CA GLU A 99 8.04 20.10 -4.47
C GLU A 99 6.51 20.14 -4.67
N ALA A 100 6.04 20.68 -5.81
CA ALA A 100 4.61 20.74 -6.10
C ALA A 100 4.03 19.31 -6.23
N GLN A 101 4.80 18.41 -6.83
CA GLN A 101 4.41 17.01 -6.95
C GLN A 101 4.43 16.29 -5.60
N ALA A 102 5.43 16.55 -4.75
CA ALA A 102 5.48 16.02 -3.39
C ALA A 102 4.25 16.45 -2.57
N ILE A 103 3.80 17.70 -2.69
CA ILE A 103 2.57 18.19 -2.03
C ILE A 103 1.33 17.44 -2.52
N VAL A 104 1.20 17.24 -3.83
CA VAL A 104 0.06 16.50 -4.42
C VAL A 104 0.04 15.06 -3.91
N ILE A 105 1.17 14.37 -3.93
CA ILE A 105 1.29 12.99 -3.45
C ILE A 105 0.97 12.91 -1.96
N TYR A 106 1.53 13.80 -1.14
CA TYR A 106 1.27 13.82 0.29
C TYR A 106 -0.21 14.03 0.62
N ARG A 107 -0.88 14.97 -0.05
CA ARG A 107 -2.33 15.19 0.12
C ARG A 107 -3.12 13.93 -0.24
N PHE A 108 -2.82 13.31 -1.38
CA PHE A 108 -3.45 12.04 -1.75
C PHE A 108 -3.25 10.95 -0.69
N ILE A 109 -2.03 10.78 -0.18
CA ILE A 109 -1.72 9.80 0.87
C ILE A 109 -2.59 10.06 2.11
N LYS A 110 -2.67 11.33 2.54
CA LYS A 110 -3.41 11.76 3.73
C LYS A 110 -4.91 11.56 3.59
N ASP A 111 -5.46 11.94 2.43
CA ASP A 111 -6.90 12.05 2.24
C ASP A 111 -7.54 10.74 1.75
N GLU A 112 -6.80 9.93 0.97
CA GLU A 112 -7.33 8.72 0.31
C GLU A 112 -6.42 7.49 0.52
N GLY A 113 -5.13 7.62 0.26
CA GLY A 113 -4.19 6.49 0.18
C GLY A 113 -4.09 5.67 1.47
N VAL A 114 -4.07 6.34 2.63
CA VAL A 114 -4.02 5.67 3.95
C VAL A 114 -5.28 4.84 4.21
N GLN A 115 -6.45 5.29 3.77
CA GLN A 115 -7.72 4.58 3.97
C GLN A 115 -7.77 3.29 3.17
N LEU A 116 -7.25 3.31 1.93
CA LEU A 116 -7.14 2.10 1.10
C LEU A 116 -6.24 1.04 1.75
N PHE A 117 -5.13 1.47 2.34
CA PHE A 117 -4.26 0.55 3.09
C PHE A 117 -4.90 0.04 4.38
N ALA A 118 -5.62 0.89 5.12
CA ALA A 118 -6.33 0.48 6.32
C ALA A 118 -7.41 -0.58 6.00
N GLN A 119 -8.18 -0.40 4.92
CA GLN A 119 -9.16 -1.39 4.46
C GLN A 119 -8.51 -2.73 4.11
N LEU A 120 -7.40 -2.71 3.38
CA LEU A 120 -6.65 -3.94 3.11
C LEU A 120 -6.10 -4.56 4.40
N ALA A 121 -5.63 -3.76 5.35
CA ALA A 121 -5.11 -4.23 6.63
C ALA A 121 -6.16 -5.05 7.42
N GLU A 122 -7.44 -4.66 7.39
CA GLU A 122 -8.52 -5.45 7.98
C GLU A 122 -8.58 -6.87 7.40
N THR A 123 -8.47 -6.99 6.08
CA THR A 123 -8.47 -8.29 5.38
C THR A 123 -7.20 -9.09 5.68
N VAL A 124 -6.04 -8.43 5.68
CA VAL A 124 -4.73 -9.07 5.87
C VAL A 124 -4.56 -9.65 7.28
N ARG A 125 -5.22 -9.09 8.31
CA ARG A 125 -5.15 -9.65 9.67
C ARG A 125 -5.63 -11.09 9.73
N ALA A 126 -6.63 -11.46 8.94
CA ALA A 126 -7.12 -12.84 8.85
C ALA A 126 -6.07 -13.81 8.27
N TRP A 127 -5.03 -13.33 7.59
CA TRP A 127 -3.95 -14.17 7.03
C TRP A 127 -2.84 -14.47 8.04
N THR A 128 -2.89 -13.82 9.22
CA THR A 128 -1.90 -13.96 10.29
C THR A 128 -2.34 -14.90 11.41
N SER A 129 -3.64 -15.25 11.44
CA SER A 129 -4.25 -16.15 12.42
C SER A 129 -4.06 -17.63 12.09
#